data_AF-B1MNL8-F1
#
_entry.id   AF-B1MNL8-F1
#
_cell.length_a   1.000
_cell.length_b   1.000
_cell.length_c   1.000
_cell.angle_alpha   90.00
_cell.angle_beta   90.00
_cell.angle_gamma   90.00
#
_symmetry.space_group_name_H-M   'P 1'
#
loop_
_entity.id
_entity.type
_entity.pdbx_description
1 polymer ?
#
loop_
_entity_poly.entity_id
_entity_poly.type
_entity_poly.pdbx_seq_one_letter_code
_entity_poly.pdbx_strand_id
1 'polypeptide(L)' 'MFIDEQAVGALRDVEIHPGTFGLAGASLSIGRNGGSAVSSDYPARYSLTGGTIAQVVVDISGEPYANLEKKLAIVFAKD' A
#
# COMPACT_ATOMS: atom_id res chain seq x y z
N MET A 1 -0.92 17.18 7.19
CA MET A 1 -0.73 16.69 5.81
C MET A 1 0.55 17.28 5.25
N PHE A 2 1.34 16.50 4.50
CA PHE A 2 2.56 16.96 3.85
C PHE A 2 2.46 16.77 2.34
N ILE A 3 2.94 17.73 1.56
CA ILE A 3 3.16 17.66 0.11
C ILE A 3 4.58 18.16 -0.11
N ASP A 4 5.42 17.38 -0.79
CA ASP A 4 6.82 17.73 -1.08
C ASP A 4 7.59 18.20 0.16
N GLU A 5 7.52 17.41 1.24
CA GLU A 5 8.11 17.69 2.56
C GLU A 5 7.58 18.96 3.28
N GLN A 6 6.67 19.70 2.65
CA GLN A 6 6.08 20.89 3.22
C GLN A 6 4.78 20.56 3.95
N ALA A 7 4.67 20.99 5.20
CA ALA A 7 3.42 20.91 5.95
C ALA A 7 2.39 21.85 5.32
N VAL A 8 1.35 21.30 4.68
CA VAL A 8 0.33 22.08 3.93
C VAL A 8 -1.01 22.21 4.67
N GLY A 9 -1.13 21.62 5.86
CA GLY A 9 -2.35 21.75 6.63
C GLY A 9 -2.32 21.02 7.97
N ALA A 10 -2.69 21.75 9.01
CA ALA A 10 -3.03 21.24 10.33
C ALA A 10 -4.38 21.87 10.72
N LEU A 11 -5.45 21.09 10.61
CA LEU A 11 -6.76 21.46 11.17
C LEU A 11 -6.82 20.93 12.59
N ARG A 12 -7.20 21.79 13.54
CA ARG A 12 -7.55 21.34 14.90
C ARG A 12 -8.72 20.37 14.80
N ASP A 13 -8.67 19.31 15.60
CA ASP A 13 -9.70 18.28 15.72
C ASP A 13 -9.86 17.32 14.51
N VAL A 14 -8.91 17.33 13.57
CA VAL A 14 -8.80 16.28 12.55
C VAL A 14 -7.93 15.14 13.10
N GLU A 15 -8.57 14.06 13.55
CA GLU A 15 -7.91 12.78 13.77
C GLU A 15 -7.67 12.11 12.40
N ILE A 16 -6.40 11.93 12.04
CA ILE A 16 -6.04 10.97 11.01
C ILE A 16 -6.62 9.62 11.40
N HIS A 17 -7.52 9.06 10.60
CA HIS A 17 -7.87 7.66 10.75
C HIS A 17 -6.64 6.85 10.35
N PRO A 18 -5.99 6.09 11.26
CA PRO A 18 -4.99 5.10 10.88
C PRO A 18 -5.72 3.87 10.28
N GLY A 19 -6.53 4.11 9.25
CA GLY A 19 -7.03 3.09 8.35
C GLY A 19 -6.11 3.08 7.14
N THR A 20 -5.61 1.91 6.78
CA THR A 20 -4.81 1.72 5.57
C THR A 20 -5.66 2.10 4.34
N PHE A 21 -5.57 3.34 3.86
CA PHE A 21 -6.07 3.70 2.54
C PHE A 21 -4.96 3.35 1.54
N GLY A 22 -4.93 2.09 1.14
CA GLY A 22 -3.91 1.60 0.24
C GLY A 22 -4.14 2.09 -1.19
N LEU A 23 -3.47 3.16 -1.62
CA LEU A 23 -3.08 3.28 -3.04
C LEU A 23 -1.98 2.25 -3.39
N ALA A 24 -1.28 1.75 -2.36
CA ALA A 24 -0.23 0.73 -2.40
C ALA A 24 -0.36 -0.30 -1.23
N GLY A 25 -1.58 -0.48 -0.70
CA GLY A 25 -1.86 -1.30 0.49
C GLY A 25 -2.83 -2.46 0.26
N ALA A 26 -3.13 -2.79 -1.00
CA ALA A 26 -3.74 -4.07 -1.30
C ALA A 26 -2.66 -5.15 -1.12
N SER A 27 -2.83 -6.03 -0.14
CA SER A 27 -1.98 -7.21 0.01
C SER A 27 -1.98 -7.98 -1.31
N LEU A 28 -0.79 -8.37 -1.81
CA LEU A 28 -0.70 -9.36 -2.88
C LEU A 28 -1.25 -10.68 -2.35
N SER A 29 -2.50 -10.98 -2.69
CA SER A 29 -3.19 -12.18 -2.21
C SER A 29 -3.29 -13.21 -3.35
N ILE A 30 -2.88 -14.44 -3.05
CA ILE A 30 -3.08 -15.58 -3.93
C ILE A 30 -4.38 -16.28 -3.51
N GLY A 31 -5.28 -16.52 -4.46
CA GLY A 31 -6.53 -17.26 -4.24
C GLY A 31 -7.68 -16.46 -3.62
N ARG A 32 -7.46 -15.67 -2.56
CA ARG A 32 -8.52 -14.83 -1.97
C ARG A 32 -7.99 -13.49 -1.47
N ASN A 33 -8.49 -12.40 -2.05
CA ASN A 33 -8.38 -11.07 -1.46
C ASN A 33 -9.60 -10.82 -0.56
N GLY A 34 -9.38 -10.36 0.67
CA GLY A 34 -10.48 -9.97 1.57
C GLY A 34 -11.27 -8.77 1.06
N GLY A 35 -10.64 -7.91 0.23
CA GLY A 35 -11.22 -6.66 -0.26
C GLY A 35 -11.59 -5.68 0.86
N SER A 36 -11.98 -4.47 0.49
CA SER A 36 -12.73 -3.57 1.37
C SER A 36 -14.08 -3.33 0.71
N ALA A 37 -15.13 -3.94 1.24
CA ALA A 37 -16.48 -3.75 0.71
C ALA A 37 -16.87 -2.28 0.84
N VAL A 38 -17.47 -1.72 -0.22
CA VAL A 38 -17.93 -0.32 -0.26
C VAL A 38 -19.10 -0.07 0.70
N SER A 39 -19.87 -1.10 1.02
CA SER A 39 -20.91 -1.09 2.05
C SER A 39 -21.21 -2.52 2.53
N SER A 40 -21.99 -2.65 3.59
CA SER A 40 -22.51 -3.94 4.08
C SER A 40 -23.37 -4.69 3.06
N ASP A 41 -23.91 -3.99 2.06
CA ASP A 41 -24.84 -4.55 1.09
C ASP A 41 -24.14 -5.38 0.00
N TYR A 42 -22.80 -5.22 -0.12
CA TYR A 42 -21.98 -5.88 -1.13
C TYR A 42 -20.94 -6.84 -0.52
N PRO A 43 -21.36 -7.96 0.12
CA PRO A 43 -20.41 -8.94 0.66
C PRO A 43 -19.79 -9.78 -0.46
N ALA A 44 -18.56 -10.29 -0.26
CA ALA A 44 -17.88 -11.16 -1.21
C ALA A 44 -18.45 -12.59 -1.18
N ARG A 45 -19.15 -13.03 -2.25
CA ARG A 45 -19.96 -14.27 -2.25
C ARG A 45 -19.38 -15.46 -3.02
N TYR A 46 -18.30 -15.29 -3.79
CA TYR A 46 -17.85 -16.31 -4.75
C TYR A 46 -16.44 -16.78 -4.44
N SER A 47 -16.33 -17.75 -3.54
CA SER A 47 -15.05 -18.42 -3.28
C SER A 47 -14.70 -19.35 -4.44
N LEU A 48 -13.42 -19.45 -4.78
CA LEU A 48 -12.94 -20.46 -5.72
C LEU A 48 -13.21 -21.85 -5.14
N THR A 49 -13.91 -22.71 -5.89
CA THR A 49 -14.21 -24.11 -5.51
C THR A 49 -13.93 -25.05 -6.66
N GLY A 50 -13.48 -26.28 -6.38
CA GLY A 50 -13.25 -27.31 -7.39
C GLY A 50 -11.94 -27.18 -8.19
N GLY A 51 -11.04 -26.28 -7.79
CA GLY A 51 -9.74 -26.09 -8.42
C GLY A 51 -8.65 -25.76 -7.40
N THR A 52 -7.40 -26.01 -7.80
CA THR A 52 -6.19 -25.71 -7.01
C THR A 52 -5.27 -24.80 -7.81
N ILE A 53 -4.61 -23.87 -7.13
CA ILE A 53 -3.58 -23.04 -7.76
C ILE A 53 -2.33 -23.90 -7.93
N ALA A 54 -1.98 -24.21 -9.17
CA ALA A 54 -0.86 -25.10 -9.47
C ALA A 54 0.50 -24.43 -9.26
N GLN A 55 0.62 -23.13 -9.56
CA GLN A 55 1.86 -22.39 -9.42
C GLN A 55 1.59 -20.88 -9.28
N VAL A 56 2.42 -20.21 -8.47
CA VAL A 56 2.55 -18.75 -8.48
C VAL A 56 4.02 -18.40 -8.58
N VAL A 57 4.34 -17.45 -9.45
CA VAL A 57 5.69 -16.90 -9.61
C VAL A 57 5.63 -15.41 -9.31
N VAL A 58 6.45 -14.96 -8.37
CA VAL A 58 6.66 -13.54 -8.10
C VAL A 58 8.09 -13.23 -8.49
N ASP A 59 8.25 -12.47 -9.57
CA ASP A 59 9.55 -12.06 -10.07
C ASP A 59 9.79 -10.59 -9.71
N ILE A 60 10.85 -10.35 -8.93
CA ILE A 60 11.32 -9.02 -8.54
C ILE A 60 12.71 -8.73 -9.12
N SER A 61 13.13 -9.50 -10.12
CA SER A 61 14.39 -9.28 -10.82
C SER A 61 14.35 -7.97 -11.61
N GLY A 62 15.54 -7.39 -11.82
CA GLY A 62 15.72 -6.07 -12.39
C GLY A 62 16.59 -5.19 -11.49
N GLU A 63 16.86 -3.97 -11.95
CA GLU A 63 17.58 -2.99 -11.14
C GLU A 63 16.63 -2.40 -10.09
N PRO A 64 16.92 -2.55 -8.78
CA PRO A 64 16.07 -1.98 -7.75
C PRO A 64 16.09 -0.47 -7.85
N TYR A 65 14.92 0.16 -7.73
CA TYR A 65 14.84 1.61 -7.62
C TYR A 65 15.63 2.08 -6.40
N ALA A 66 16.74 2.76 -6.64
CA ALA A 66 17.50 3.43 -5.60
C ALA A 66 16.89 4.81 -5.36
N ASN A 67 16.29 5.01 -4.18
CA ASN A 67 15.85 6.34 -3.76
C ASN A 67 17.09 7.20 -3.45
N LEU A 68 17.61 7.84 -4.50
CA LEU A 68 18.84 8.60 -4.46
C LEU A 68 18.69 9.90 -3.68
N GLU A 69 17.50 10.51 -3.73
CA GLU A 69 17.13 11.70 -2.96
C GLU A 69 17.27 11.44 -1.45
N LYS A 70 16.73 10.31 -0.97
CA LYS A 70 16.85 9.92 0.44
C LYS A 70 18.29 9.64 0.84
N LYS A 71 19.09 9.02 -0.05
CA LYS A 71 20.52 8.81 0.20
C LYS A 71 21.26 10.13 0.31
N LEU A 72 21.00 11.08 -0.59
CA LEU A 72 21.61 12.41 -0.58
C LEU A 72 21.20 13.20 0.66
N ALA A 73 19.91 13.18 1.05
CA ALA A 73 19.44 13.85 2.25
C ALA A 73 20.16 13.36 3.52
N ILE A 74 20.42 12.05 3.63
CA ILE A 74 21.20 11.47 4.75
C ILE A 74 22.65 11.95 4.73
N VAL A 75 23.27 12.03 3.55
CA VAL A 75 24.67 12.47 3.41
C VAL A 75 24.80 13.94 3.80
N PHE A 76 23.89 14.82 3.35
CA PHE A 76 23.91 16.25 3.68
C PHE A 76 23.46 16.57 5.11
N ALA A 77 22.69 15.70 5.77
CA ALA A 77 22.33 15.88 7.19
C ALA A 77 23.45 15.47 8.16
N LYS A 78 24.56 14.93 7.64
CA LYS A 78 25.69 14.44 8.44
C LYS A 78 26.85 15.44 8.53
N ASP A 79 26.76 16.56 7.82
CA ASP A 79 27.59 17.76 7.98
C ASP A 79 26.90 18.78 8.90
#